data_AF-A0A369KG89-F1
#
_entry.id   AF-A0A369KG89-F1
#
_cell.length_a   1.000
_cell.length_b   1.000
_cell.length_c   1.000
_cell.angle_alpha   90.00
_cell.angle_beta   90.00
_cell.angle_gamma   90.00
#
_symmetry.space_group_name_H-M   'P 1'
#
loop_
_entity.id
_entity.type
_entity.pdbx_description
1 polymer ?
#
loop_
_entity_poly.entity_id
_entity_poly.type
_entity_poly.pdbx_seq_one_letter_code
_entity_poly.pdbx_strand_id
1 'polypeptide(L)'
;MDCSSCAKTIEQHFQKMQNVQTVTVSFARGEMEIDHQLDARQVQSELNKIGFDGYVKGKKTSEAPVRSFEGISLILSGILIGLGLLIQTSGVAYLPNVLYGIALILSGGRVFRSAYYAVRARSLDMKVLMSVAAIGAACIGEWLEGATVVFLFAIGNLLQNRSLARTRNSIQKLIELSPKEAFVLTDGDVRRKPVEAVRVGEILRIRPGDQVALDGTILNGTTTINQAPITGESIPVDKKEGDHVFAGTLNMDRSFDMIVEKTYQETTLAHIIELVEEAQDNKAPSEAFIDRFAKVYTPFVFLGALLLMIVPPLLQLGSWGEWFYKG
;
A
#
# COMPACT_ATOMS: atom_id res chain seq x y z
N MET A 1 1.43 -3.49 1.99
CA MET A 1 2.75 -2.89 1.73
C MET A 1 2.87 -1.73 2.68
N ASP A 2 3.87 -1.76 3.55
CA ASP A 2 3.81 -1.01 4.82
C ASP A 2 4.89 0.07 4.90
N CYS A 3 5.85 0.07 3.96
CA CYS A 3 7.00 0.96 4.02
C CYS A 3 7.72 1.13 2.68
N SER A 4 8.45 2.23 2.53
CA SER A 4 9.27 2.49 1.33
C SER A 4 10.45 1.51 1.17
N SER A 5 11.01 1.00 2.27
CA SER A 5 12.00 -0.07 2.27
C SER A 5 11.41 -1.42 1.86
N CYS A 6 10.10 -1.62 2.06
CA CYS A 6 9.36 -2.78 1.62
C CYS A 6 9.30 -2.82 0.09
N ALA A 7 9.03 -1.68 -0.57
CA ALA A 7 9.04 -1.56 -2.04
C ALA A 7 10.41 -1.96 -2.62
N LYS A 8 11.49 -1.41 -2.05
CA LYS A 8 12.85 -1.75 -2.48
C LYS A 8 13.17 -3.24 -2.27
N THR A 9 12.67 -3.84 -1.18
CA THR A 9 12.84 -5.28 -0.92
C THR A 9 12.15 -6.13 -1.99
N ILE A 10 10.93 -5.74 -2.39
CA ILE A 10 10.18 -6.39 -3.47
C ILE A 10 10.93 -6.23 -4.79
N GLU A 11 11.34 -5.01 -5.16
CA GLU A 11 12.10 -4.75 -6.39
C GLU A 11 13.38 -5.60 -6.46
N GLN A 12 14.19 -5.58 -5.40
CA GLN A 12 15.44 -6.34 -5.35
C GLN A 12 15.24 -7.85 -5.34
N HIS A 13 14.10 -8.36 -4.85
CA HIS A 13 13.76 -9.78 -4.92
C HIS A 13 13.44 -10.19 -6.36
N PHE A 14 12.55 -9.45 -7.02
CA PHE A 14 12.12 -9.75 -8.40
C PHE A 14 13.21 -9.47 -9.44
N GLN A 15 14.04 -8.43 -9.27
CA GLN A 15 15.19 -8.16 -10.16
C GLN A 15 16.23 -9.28 -10.19
N LYS A 16 16.28 -10.13 -9.14
CA LYS A 16 17.21 -11.27 -9.08
C LYS A 16 16.66 -12.51 -9.78
N MET A 17 15.40 -12.50 -10.22
CA MET A 17 14.78 -13.62 -10.93
C MET A 17 15.08 -13.52 -12.42
N GLN A 18 15.48 -14.64 -13.04
CA GLN A 18 15.84 -14.68 -14.46
C GLN A 18 14.67 -14.40 -15.41
N ASN A 19 13.42 -14.48 -14.93
CA ASN A 19 12.21 -14.37 -15.75
C ASN A 19 11.54 -12.98 -15.64
N VAL A 20 12.23 -12.00 -15.08
CA VAL A 20 11.74 -10.62 -14.88
C VAL A 20 12.68 -9.66 -15.60
N GLN A 21 12.14 -8.82 -16.49
CA GLN A 21 12.93 -7.83 -17.23
C GLN A 21 13.03 -6.52 -16.47
N THR A 22 11.88 -5.99 -16.04
CA THR A 22 11.78 -4.76 -15.27
C THR A 22 10.77 -4.95 -14.14
N VAL A 23 11.03 -4.31 -13.01
CA VAL A 23 10.09 -4.25 -11.91
C VAL A 23 10.20 -2.88 -11.27
N THR A 24 9.06 -2.23 -11.09
CA THR A 24 8.93 -0.93 -10.45
C THR A 24 7.82 -1.05 -9.42
N VAL A 25 8.11 -0.68 -8.18
CA VAL A 25 7.13 -0.79 -7.10
C VAL A 25 6.83 0.59 -6.55
N SER A 26 5.61 1.07 -6.80
CA SER A 26 5.11 2.26 -6.12
C SER A 26 4.54 1.87 -4.76
N PHE A 27 5.25 2.26 -3.70
CA PHE A 27 4.72 2.17 -2.36
C PHE A 27 3.43 2.99 -2.21
N ALA A 28 3.34 4.19 -2.79
CA ALA A 28 2.24 5.10 -2.52
C ALA A 28 0.95 4.71 -3.24
N ARG A 29 1.03 4.15 -4.44
CA ARG A 29 -0.10 3.48 -5.11
C ARG A 29 -0.40 2.12 -4.49
N GLY A 30 0.60 1.49 -3.86
CA GLY A 30 0.50 0.11 -3.42
C GLY A 30 0.44 -0.85 -4.60
N GLU A 31 1.03 -0.45 -5.71
CA GLU A 31 1.03 -1.17 -6.97
C GLU A 31 2.46 -1.57 -7.33
N MET A 32 2.59 -2.74 -7.93
CA MET A 32 3.83 -3.23 -8.51
C MET A 32 3.59 -3.43 -10.00
N GLU A 33 4.37 -2.73 -10.81
CA GLU A 33 4.45 -2.95 -12.24
C GLU A 33 5.63 -3.87 -12.52
N ILE A 34 5.38 -4.96 -13.23
CA ILE A 34 6.37 -5.99 -13.47
C ILE A 34 6.25 -6.50 -14.90
N ASP A 35 7.34 -6.43 -15.65
CA ASP A 35 7.47 -7.08 -16.94
C ASP A 35 8.10 -8.46 -16.74
N HIS A 36 7.32 -9.52 -16.96
CA HIS A 36 7.72 -10.89 -16.67
C HIS A 36 7.17 -11.91 -17.67
N GLN A 37 7.86 -13.06 -17.72
CA GLN A 37 7.38 -14.26 -18.42
C GLN A 37 6.65 -15.25 -17.50
N LEU A 38 6.48 -14.90 -16.22
CA LEU A 38 5.82 -15.74 -15.21
C LEU A 38 4.29 -15.74 -15.33
N ASP A 39 3.64 -16.74 -14.76
CA ASP A 39 2.18 -16.74 -14.60
C ASP A 39 1.76 -15.87 -13.40
N ALA A 40 0.56 -15.27 -13.45
CA ALA A 40 0.05 -14.41 -12.37
C ALA A 40 0.05 -15.08 -10.97
N ARG A 41 -0.20 -16.40 -10.91
CA ARG A 41 -0.15 -17.18 -9.66
C ARG A 41 1.27 -17.34 -9.12
N GLN A 42 2.27 -17.42 -9.99
CA GLN A 42 3.67 -17.55 -9.59
C GLN A 42 4.15 -16.23 -8.97
N VAL A 43 3.79 -15.09 -9.57
CA VAL A 43 4.08 -13.77 -9.01
C VAL A 43 3.46 -13.59 -7.62
N GLN A 44 2.19 -14.00 -7.45
CA GLN A 44 1.52 -13.98 -6.15
C GLN A 44 2.19 -14.89 -5.11
N SER A 45 2.62 -16.10 -5.53
CA SER A 45 3.35 -17.01 -4.65
C SER A 45 4.69 -16.42 -4.20
N GLU A 46 5.42 -15.77 -5.11
CA GLU A 46 6.68 -15.09 -4.79
C GLU A 46 6.49 -13.90 -3.85
N LEU A 47 5.44 -13.08 -4.05
CA LEU A 47 5.07 -12.01 -3.11
C LEU A 47 4.79 -12.58 -1.71
N ASN A 48 3.98 -13.65 -1.61
CA ASN A 48 3.69 -14.29 -0.33
C ASN A 48 4.96 -14.88 0.31
N LYS A 49 5.96 -15.28 -0.50
CA LYS A 49 7.25 -15.79 -0.01
C LYS A 49 8.11 -14.73 0.66
N ILE A 50 7.97 -13.47 0.30
CA ILE A 50 8.65 -12.33 0.93
C ILE A 50 7.78 -11.64 1.98
N GLY A 51 6.56 -12.12 2.19
CA GLY A 51 5.65 -11.65 3.25
C GLY A 51 4.73 -10.50 2.83
N PHE A 52 4.49 -10.34 1.52
CA PHE A 52 3.55 -9.37 0.97
C PHE A 52 2.42 -10.10 0.23
N ASP A 53 1.20 -9.56 0.32
CA ASP A 53 0.05 -10.05 -0.43
C ASP A 53 -0.24 -9.09 -1.61
N GLY A 54 -0.70 -9.61 -2.75
CA GLY A 54 -1.00 -8.80 -3.93
C GLY A 54 -1.95 -9.48 -4.93
N TYR A 55 -2.60 -8.69 -5.78
CA TYR A 55 -3.53 -9.14 -6.82
C TYR A 55 -3.29 -8.40 -8.14
N VAL A 56 -3.74 -8.97 -9.26
CA VAL A 56 -3.59 -8.37 -10.59
C VAL A 56 -4.68 -7.32 -10.81
N LYS A 57 -4.30 -6.09 -11.15
CA LYS A 57 -5.20 -4.98 -11.48
C LYS A 57 -6.05 -5.35 -12.71
N GLY A 58 -7.38 -5.16 -12.64
CA GLY A 58 -8.31 -5.34 -13.77
C GLY A 58 -9.01 -6.70 -13.90
N LYS A 59 -8.53 -7.78 -13.26
CA LYS A 59 -9.33 -9.01 -13.10
C LYS A 59 -10.16 -8.88 -11.82
N LYS A 60 -11.47 -8.62 -11.96
CA LYS A 60 -12.45 -8.80 -10.88
C LYS A 60 -12.47 -10.28 -10.45
N THR A 61 -11.48 -10.67 -9.68
CA THR A 61 -11.66 -11.75 -8.73
C THR A 61 -12.44 -11.11 -7.60
N SER A 62 -13.67 -11.58 -7.38
CA SER A 62 -14.53 -11.25 -6.24
C SER A 62 -13.69 -10.75 -5.08
N GLU A 63 -13.98 -9.54 -4.59
CA GLU A 63 -13.45 -9.02 -3.33
C GLU A 63 -13.76 -10.05 -2.24
N ALA A 64 -12.89 -11.04 -2.08
CA ALA A 64 -12.81 -11.78 -0.85
C ALA A 64 -12.42 -10.70 0.16
N PRO A 65 -13.26 -10.42 1.16
CA PRO A 65 -12.88 -9.44 2.15
C PRO A 65 -11.58 -9.99 2.73
N VAL A 66 -10.50 -9.22 2.62
CA VAL A 66 -9.23 -9.52 3.30
C VAL A 66 -9.51 -9.33 4.79
N ARG A 67 -10.28 -10.26 5.35
CA ARG A 67 -10.67 -10.33 6.74
C ARG A 67 -9.41 -10.74 7.49
N SER A 68 -8.80 -9.71 8.07
CA SER A 68 -8.50 -9.65 9.49
C SER A 68 -7.56 -10.70 10.09
N PHE A 69 -6.87 -11.55 9.33
CA PHE A 69 -5.92 -12.49 9.95
C PHE A 69 -4.83 -11.75 10.74
N GLU A 70 -4.33 -10.62 10.22
CA GLU A 70 -3.40 -9.73 10.93
C GLU A 70 -4.03 -9.04 12.15
N GLY A 71 -5.26 -8.57 12.01
CA GLY A 71 -5.97 -7.94 13.12
C GLY A 71 -6.24 -8.93 14.25
N ILE A 72 -6.61 -10.16 13.89
CA ILE A 72 -6.86 -11.26 14.82
C ILE A 72 -5.56 -11.73 15.47
N SER A 73 -4.47 -11.91 14.70
CA SER A 73 -3.17 -12.32 15.26
C SER A 73 -2.62 -11.26 16.21
N LEU A 74 -2.80 -9.98 15.89
CA LEU A 74 -2.40 -8.87 16.76
C LEU A 74 -3.23 -8.85 18.05
N ILE A 75 -4.57 -8.93 17.96
CA ILE A 75 -5.43 -8.99 19.15
C ILE A 75 -5.07 -10.21 20.01
N LEU A 76 -4.87 -11.37 19.40
CA LEU A 76 -4.49 -12.60 20.10
C LEU A 76 -3.13 -12.45 20.79
N SER A 77 -2.14 -11.83 20.14
CA SER A 77 -0.83 -11.56 20.75
C SER A 77 -0.94 -10.60 21.95
N GLY A 78 -1.79 -9.58 21.88
CA GLY A 78 -2.05 -8.68 23.00
C GLY A 78 -2.73 -9.38 24.17
N ILE A 79 -3.69 -10.27 23.91
CA ILE A 79 -4.33 -11.10 24.93
C ILE A 79 -3.30 -12.03 25.59
N LEU A 80 -2.43 -12.66 24.81
CA LEU A 80 -1.37 -13.55 25.32
C LEU A 80 -0.36 -12.81 26.20
N ILE A 81 0.05 -11.60 25.83
CA ILE A 81 0.92 -10.75 26.67
C ILE A 81 0.20 -10.40 27.98
N GLY A 82 -1.07 -9.97 27.90
CA GLY A 82 -1.86 -9.66 29.10
C GLY A 82 -2.05 -10.85 30.04
N LEU A 83 -2.35 -12.03 29.49
CA LEU A 83 -2.44 -13.28 30.26
C LEU A 83 -1.09 -13.67 30.86
N GLY A 84 0.01 -13.54 30.10
CA GLY A 84 1.36 -13.80 30.59
C GLY A 84 1.69 -12.94 31.81
N LEU A 85 1.36 -11.65 31.77
CA LEU A 85 1.56 -10.72 32.89
C LEU A 85 0.76 -11.11 34.13
N LEU A 86 -0.52 -11.49 33.96
CA LEU A 86 -1.36 -11.95 35.07
C LEU A 86 -0.83 -13.25 35.69
N ILE A 87 -0.42 -14.22 34.87
CA ILE A 87 0.14 -15.50 35.33
C ILE A 87 1.48 -15.30 36.03
N GLN A 88 2.29 -14.34 35.57
CA GLN A 88 3.58 -14.00 36.18
C GLN A 88 3.40 -13.53 37.63
N THR A 89 2.32 -12.78 37.93
CA THR A 89 1.97 -12.41 39.32
C THR A 89 1.47 -13.58 40.18
N SER A 90 1.07 -14.70 39.56
CA SER A 90 0.53 -15.88 40.24
C SER A 90 1.60 -16.89 40.66
N GLY A 91 2.89 -16.65 40.34
CA GLY A 91 4.01 -17.46 40.79
C GLY A 91 4.28 -18.76 40.01
N VAL A 92 3.59 -19.00 38.88
CA VAL A 92 3.83 -20.17 38.03
C VAL A 92 5.09 -19.95 37.19
N ALA A 93 6.13 -20.74 37.45
CA ALA A 93 7.39 -20.66 36.71
C ALA A 93 7.24 -21.13 35.24
N TYR A 94 7.97 -20.49 34.33
CA TYR A 94 8.10 -20.81 32.88
C TYR A 94 6.86 -20.64 31.99
N LEU A 95 5.65 -20.77 32.51
CA LEU A 95 4.42 -20.62 31.71
C LEU A 95 4.30 -19.23 31.06
N PRO A 96 4.58 -18.10 31.75
CA PRO A 96 4.56 -16.77 31.13
C PRO A 96 5.50 -16.65 29.92
N ASN A 97 6.71 -17.21 30.00
CA ASN A 97 7.70 -17.14 28.92
C ASN A 97 7.21 -17.84 27.65
N VAL A 98 6.50 -18.95 27.79
CA VAL A 98 5.88 -19.65 26.66
C VAL A 98 4.79 -18.78 26.02
N LEU A 99 3.92 -18.14 26.83
CA LEU A 99 2.91 -17.21 26.31
C LEU A 99 3.54 -16.02 25.57
N TYR A 100 4.59 -15.41 26.14
CA TYR A 100 5.33 -14.31 25.52
C TYR A 100 6.01 -14.75 24.22
N GLY A 101 6.61 -15.94 24.19
CA GLY A 101 7.21 -16.52 22.98
C GLY A 101 6.18 -16.72 21.86
N ILE A 102 4.98 -17.23 22.19
CA ILE A 102 3.89 -17.37 21.21
C ILE A 102 3.42 -15.99 20.72
N ALA A 103 3.28 -15.00 21.62
CA ALA A 103 2.90 -13.65 21.25
C ALA A 103 3.95 -12.97 20.34
N LEU A 104 5.24 -13.18 20.61
CA LEU A 104 6.36 -12.70 19.81
C LEU A 104 6.33 -13.28 18.39
N ILE A 105 6.01 -14.57 18.23
CA ILE A 105 5.88 -15.20 16.90
C ILE A 105 4.64 -14.67 16.16
N LEU A 106 3.50 -14.55 16.84
CA LEU A 106 2.24 -14.09 16.24
C LEU A 106 2.29 -12.63 15.76
N SER A 107 2.91 -11.75 16.55
CA SER A 107 3.08 -10.33 16.20
C SER A 107 4.30 -10.09 15.30
N GLY A 108 5.37 -10.85 15.50
CA GLY A 108 6.67 -10.64 14.84
C GLY A 108 6.91 -11.46 13.59
N GLY A 109 6.12 -12.50 13.29
CA GLY A 109 6.41 -13.45 12.21
C GLY A 109 6.68 -12.79 10.84
N ARG A 110 5.92 -11.75 10.49
CA ARG A 110 6.17 -10.97 9.27
C ARG A 110 7.37 -10.05 9.36
N VAL A 111 7.61 -9.47 10.55
CA VAL A 111 8.79 -8.63 10.79
C VAL A 111 10.06 -9.46 10.64
N PHE A 112 10.15 -10.61 11.30
CA PHE A 112 11.31 -11.51 11.22
C PHE A 112 11.57 -11.97 9.78
N ARG A 113 10.51 -12.31 9.04
CA ARG A 113 10.61 -12.66 7.63
C ARG A 113 11.12 -11.49 6.79
N SER A 114 10.56 -10.30 6.96
CA SER A 114 10.98 -9.09 6.26
C SER A 114 12.43 -8.72 6.59
N ALA A 115 12.84 -8.84 7.86
CA ALA A 115 14.20 -8.59 8.31
C ALA A 115 15.20 -9.56 7.67
N TYR A 116 14.86 -10.84 7.55
CA TYR A 116 15.70 -11.84 6.87
C TYR A 116 15.98 -11.45 5.42
N TYR A 117 14.95 -11.04 4.67
CA TYR A 117 15.14 -10.60 3.29
C TYR A 117 15.87 -9.26 3.19
N ALA A 118 15.64 -8.32 4.11
CA ALA A 118 16.35 -7.06 4.17
C ALA A 118 17.87 -7.26 4.37
N VAL A 119 18.26 -8.14 5.30
CA VAL A 119 19.66 -8.54 5.50
C VAL A 119 20.23 -9.18 4.24
N ARG A 120 19.51 -10.11 3.60
CA ARG A 120 19.92 -10.74 2.33
C ARG A 120 20.08 -9.73 1.19
N ALA A 121 19.33 -8.64 1.24
CA ALA A 121 19.41 -7.52 0.30
C ALA A 121 20.46 -6.47 0.68
N ARG A 122 21.24 -6.69 1.75
CA ARG A 122 22.22 -5.74 2.31
C ARG A 122 21.62 -4.39 2.71
N SER A 123 20.36 -4.42 3.15
CA SER A 123 19.65 -3.27 3.70
C SER A 123 19.47 -3.47 5.21
N LEU A 124 20.12 -2.64 6.02
CA LEU A 124 19.89 -2.59 7.47
C LEU A 124 18.79 -1.56 7.74
N ASP A 125 17.56 -2.05 7.86
CA ASP A 125 16.39 -1.24 8.17
C ASP A 125 15.93 -1.43 9.63
N MET A 126 14.89 -0.69 10.01
CA MET A 126 14.31 -0.75 11.35
C MET A 126 13.81 -2.16 11.73
N LYS A 127 13.37 -2.97 10.77
CA LYS A 127 12.87 -4.33 11.03
C LYS A 127 14.01 -5.27 11.39
N VAL A 128 15.19 -5.08 10.78
CA VAL A 128 16.42 -5.81 11.15
C VAL A 128 16.81 -5.51 12.60
N LEU A 129 16.89 -4.23 12.96
CA LEU A 129 17.22 -3.82 14.32
C LEU A 129 16.24 -4.41 15.34
N MET A 130 14.93 -4.26 15.08
CA MET A 130 13.90 -4.78 15.98
C MET A 130 13.95 -6.32 16.09
N SER A 131 14.21 -7.02 14.98
CA SER A 131 14.30 -8.48 14.98
C SER A 131 15.48 -8.97 15.82
N VAL A 132 16.65 -8.34 15.68
CA VAL A 132 17.83 -8.69 16.47
C VAL A 132 17.61 -8.37 17.95
N ALA A 133 17.03 -7.21 18.28
CA ALA A 133 16.73 -6.84 19.65
C ALA A 133 15.75 -7.83 20.31
N ALA A 134 14.69 -8.25 19.60
CA ALA A 134 13.73 -9.22 20.10
C ALA A 134 14.34 -10.62 20.31
N ILE A 135 15.24 -11.05 19.41
CA ILE A 135 15.99 -12.30 19.57
C ILE A 135 16.97 -12.20 20.74
N GLY A 136 17.67 -11.07 20.88
CA GLY A 136 18.57 -10.80 22.01
C GLY A 136 17.84 -10.88 23.35
N ALA A 137 16.70 -10.20 23.47
CA ALA A 137 15.83 -10.25 24.64
C ALA A 137 15.39 -11.68 24.97
N ALA A 138 15.00 -12.46 23.96
CA ALA A 138 14.68 -13.87 24.14
C ALA A 138 15.87 -14.72 24.62
N CYS A 139 17.09 -14.45 24.11
CA CYS A 139 18.31 -15.15 24.51
C CYS A 139 18.72 -14.87 25.96
N ILE A 140 18.48 -13.66 26.48
CA ILE A 140 18.78 -13.30 27.88
C ILE A 140 17.64 -13.66 28.85
N GLY A 141 16.51 -14.18 28.35
CA GLY A 141 15.36 -14.57 29.14
C GLY A 141 14.29 -13.48 29.33
N GLU A 142 14.49 -12.30 28.76
CA GLU A 142 13.57 -11.15 28.79
C GLU A 142 12.49 -11.25 27.70
N TRP A 143 11.73 -12.34 27.73
CA TRP A 143 10.69 -12.64 26.73
C TRP A 143 9.57 -11.59 26.69
N LEU A 144 9.21 -11.02 27.85
CA LEU A 144 8.17 -10.00 27.96
C LEU A 144 8.55 -8.72 27.19
N GLU A 145 9.78 -8.25 27.38
CA GLU A 145 10.28 -7.01 26.76
C GLU A 145 10.32 -7.17 25.23
N GLY A 146 10.91 -8.27 24.75
CA GLY A 146 10.96 -8.60 23.33
C GLY A 146 9.57 -8.70 22.70
N ALA A 147 8.63 -9.43 23.34
CA ALA A 147 7.27 -9.57 22.85
C ALA A 147 6.52 -8.22 22.82
N THR A 148 6.69 -7.40 23.84
CA THR A 148 6.01 -6.10 23.97
C THR A 148 6.47 -5.10 22.91
N VAL A 149 7.78 -4.99 22.68
CA VAL A 149 8.33 -4.09 21.65
C VAL A 149 7.81 -4.47 20.26
N VAL A 150 7.87 -5.76 19.92
CA VAL A 150 7.38 -6.27 18.62
C VAL A 150 5.88 -6.07 18.46
N PHE A 151 5.11 -6.29 19.53
CA PHE A 151 3.66 -6.06 19.55
C PHE A 151 3.29 -4.58 19.34
N LEU A 152 3.92 -3.67 20.07
CA LEU A 152 3.68 -2.22 19.92
C LEU A 152 4.02 -1.73 18.52
N PHE A 153 5.12 -2.22 17.95
CA PHE A 153 5.48 -1.94 16.57
C PHE A 153 4.43 -2.43 15.56
N ALA A 154 3.93 -3.66 15.75
CA ALA A 154 2.88 -4.22 14.90
C ALA A 154 1.57 -3.41 15.00
N ILE A 155 1.20 -2.90 16.18
CA ILE A 155 0.08 -1.96 16.34
C ILE A 155 0.34 -0.67 15.55
N GLY A 156 1.52 -0.07 15.68
CA GLY A 156 1.90 1.16 14.98
C GLY A 156 1.75 1.01 13.46
N ASN A 157 2.29 -0.07 12.89
CA ASN A 157 2.14 -0.37 11.46
C ASN A 157 0.69 -0.56 11.06
N LEU A 158 -0.12 -1.25 11.86
CA LEU A 158 -1.53 -1.45 11.57
C LEU A 158 -2.30 -0.11 11.51
N LEU A 159 -2.01 0.81 12.43
CA LEU A 159 -2.60 2.15 12.44
C LEU A 159 -2.13 3.00 11.25
N GLN A 160 -0.84 2.93 10.90
CA GLN A 160 -0.28 3.61 9.74
C GLN A 160 -0.91 3.11 8.44
N ASN A 161 -0.95 1.79 8.24
CA ASN A 161 -1.54 1.16 7.07
C ASN A 161 -3.01 1.51 6.90
N ARG A 162 -3.79 1.51 7.99
CA ARG A 162 -5.20 1.92 7.94
C ARG A 162 -5.36 3.38 7.56
N SER A 163 -4.50 4.26 8.05
CA SER A 163 -4.52 5.68 7.68
C SER A 163 -4.24 5.88 6.19
N LEU A 164 -3.21 5.21 5.66
CA LEU A 164 -2.86 5.27 4.24
C LEU A 164 -3.96 4.67 3.34
N ALA A 165 -4.54 3.53 3.74
CA ALA A 165 -5.63 2.90 2.99
C ALA A 165 -6.89 3.79 2.92
N ARG A 166 -7.22 4.51 4.00
CA ARG A 166 -8.31 5.49 3.99
C ARG A 166 -8.07 6.62 2.98
N THR A 167 -6.84 7.13 2.91
CA THR A 167 -6.47 8.18 1.94
C THR A 167 -6.64 7.68 0.49
N ARG A 168 -6.16 6.47 0.18
CA ARG A 168 -6.30 5.86 -1.16
C ARG A 168 -7.76 5.67 -1.57
N ASN A 169 -8.58 5.14 -0.66
CA ASN A 169 -9.99 4.90 -0.94
C ASN A 169 -10.75 6.19 -1.28
N SER A 170 -10.36 7.33 -0.75
CA SER A 170 -10.97 8.63 -1.08
C SER A 170 -10.67 9.07 -2.51
N ILE A 171 -9.47 8.78 -3.04
CA ILE A 171 -9.12 9.05 -4.44
C ILE A 171 -9.82 8.06 -5.36
N GLN A 172 -9.88 6.79 -4.99
CA GLN A 172 -10.54 5.78 -5.81
C GLN A 172 -12.04 6.06 -5.98
N LYS A 173 -12.69 6.69 -5.00
CA LYS A 173 -14.06 7.19 -5.13
C LYS A 173 -14.23 8.29 -6.17
N LEU A 174 -13.19 9.07 -6.47
CA LEU A 174 -13.21 10.03 -7.58
C LEU A 174 -13.14 9.31 -8.94
N ILE A 175 -12.41 8.19 -9.01
CA ILE A 175 -12.32 7.32 -10.20
C ILE A 175 -13.64 6.59 -10.47
N GLU A 176 -14.34 6.19 -9.41
CA GLU A 176 -15.67 5.56 -9.49
C GLU A 176 -16.77 6.50 -10.01
N LEU A 177 -16.50 7.80 -10.12
CA LEU A 177 -17.40 8.75 -10.79
C LEU A 177 -17.35 8.62 -12.31
N SER A 178 -16.44 7.86 -12.92
CA SER A 178 -16.44 7.67 -14.37
C SER A 178 -17.40 6.53 -14.78
N PRO A 179 -18.34 6.77 -15.72
CA PRO A 179 -19.19 5.72 -16.28
C PRO A 179 -18.35 4.59 -16.89
N LYS A 180 -18.80 3.34 -16.73
CA LYS A 180 -18.14 2.16 -17.35
C LYS A 180 -18.62 1.89 -18.76
N GLU A 181 -19.75 2.48 -19.13
CA GLU A 181 -20.36 2.31 -20.44
C GLU A 181 -20.77 3.67 -20.99
N ALA A 182 -20.69 3.80 -22.31
CA ALA A 182 -21.15 4.96 -23.06
C ALA A 182 -22.16 4.53 -24.13
N PHE A 183 -23.03 5.47 -24.49
CA PHE A 183 -24.04 5.29 -25.53
C PHE A 183 -23.52 5.88 -26.85
N VAL A 184 -23.05 5.02 -27.73
CA VAL A 184 -22.50 5.38 -29.04
C VAL A 184 -23.60 5.40 -30.08
N LEU A 185 -23.70 6.47 -30.87
CA LEU A 185 -24.60 6.56 -32.01
C LEU A 185 -23.94 5.91 -33.23
N THR A 186 -24.56 4.89 -33.80
CA THR A 186 -24.07 4.17 -34.99
C THR A 186 -25.24 3.91 -35.93
N ASP A 187 -25.15 4.37 -37.18
CA ASP A 187 -26.18 4.20 -38.21
C ASP A 187 -27.59 4.67 -37.77
N GLY A 188 -27.65 5.70 -36.92
CA GLY A 188 -28.89 6.27 -36.38
C GLY A 188 -29.46 5.53 -35.16
N ASP A 189 -28.83 4.44 -34.73
CA ASP A 189 -29.21 3.70 -33.52
C ASP A 189 -28.22 3.93 -32.37
N VAL A 190 -28.69 3.83 -31.13
CA VAL A 190 -27.88 4.07 -29.93
C VAL A 190 -27.48 2.74 -29.32
N ARG A 191 -26.18 2.42 -29.34
CA ARG A 191 -25.63 1.18 -28.79
C ARG A 191 -24.78 1.45 -27.57
N ARG A 192 -24.93 0.59 -26.57
CA ARG A 192 -24.10 0.63 -25.36
C ARG A 192 -22.76 -0.04 -25.62
N LYS A 193 -21.67 0.62 -25.28
CA LYS A 193 -20.30 0.15 -25.47
C LYS A 193 -19.48 0.41 -24.20
N PRO A 194 -18.56 -0.49 -23.80
CA PRO A 194 -17.59 -0.18 -22.76
C PRO A 194 -16.79 1.08 -23.14
N VAL A 195 -16.56 1.97 -22.18
CA VAL A 195 -15.90 3.26 -22.45
C VAL A 195 -14.49 3.06 -23.00
N GLU A 196 -13.80 2.01 -22.58
CA GLU A 196 -12.46 1.65 -23.04
C GLU A 196 -12.43 1.20 -24.51
N ALA A 197 -13.58 0.79 -25.06
CA ALA A 197 -13.69 0.38 -26.46
C ALA A 197 -14.09 1.55 -27.39
N VAL A 198 -14.52 2.68 -26.83
CA VAL A 198 -14.92 3.87 -27.60
C VAL A 198 -13.68 4.52 -28.21
N ARG A 199 -13.77 4.89 -29.49
CA ARG A 199 -12.66 5.49 -30.25
C ARG A 199 -12.88 6.99 -30.47
N VAL A 200 -11.78 7.72 -30.61
CA VAL A 200 -11.79 9.13 -31.05
C VAL A 200 -12.55 9.25 -32.37
N GLY A 201 -13.44 10.23 -32.48
CA GLY A 201 -14.31 10.45 -33.62
C GLY A 201 -15.65 9.72 -33.58
N GLU A 202 -15.87 8.76 -32.66
CA GLU A 202 -17.20 8.20 -32.45
C GLU A 202 -18.14 9.25 -31.83
N ILE A 203 -19.44 9.15 -32.12
CA ILE A 203 -20.45 10.08 -31.60
C ILE A 203 -21.11 9.44 -30.39
N LEU A 204 -21.14 10.15 -29.27
CA LEU A 204 -21.84 9.75 -28.06
C LEU A 204 -23.13 10.54 -27.90
N ARG A 205 -24.21 9.85 -27.51
CA ARG A 205 -25.45 10.47 -27.08
C ARG A 205 -25.51 10.50 -25.56
N ILE A 206 -25.59 11.71 -25.00
CA ILE A 206 -25.68 11.92 -23.55
C ILE A 206 -27.11 12.36 -23.23
N ARG A 207 -27.82 11.65 -22.34
CA ARG A 207 -29.19 12.00 -21.94
C ARG A 207 -29.18 12.83 -20.65
N PRO A 208 -30.29 13.52 -20.31
CA PRO A 208 -30.41 14.21 -19.03
C PRO A 208 -30.20 13.23 -17.87
N GLY A 209 -29.38 13.62 -16.90
CA GLY A 209 -28.97 12.79 -15.77
C GLY A 209 -27.84 11.79 -16.06
N ASP A 210 -27.43 11.62 -17.32
CA ASP A 210 -26.24 10.82 -17.64
C ASP A 210 -24.98 11.64 -17.37
N GLN A 211 -23.95 10.97 -16.88
CA GLN A 211 -22.63 11.55 -16.73
C GLN A 211 -21.83 11.33 -18.01
N VAL A 212 -21.02 12.34 -18.37
CA VAL A 212 -20.22 12.32 -19.58
C VAL A 212 -19.04 11.38 -19.38
N ALA A 213 -18.91 10.36 -20.24
CA ALA A 213 -17.89 9.32 -20.09
C ALA A 213 -16.50 9.72 -20.62
N LEU A 214 -16.45 10.55 -21.67
CA LEU A 214 -15.23 10.94 -22.38
C LEU A 214 -15.22 12.43 -22.70
N ASP A 215 -14.03 12.99 -22.85
CA ASP A 215 -13.87 14.37 -23.32
C ASP A 215 -14.26 14.48 -24.80
N GLY A 216 -14.89 15.59 -25.15
CA GLY A 216 -15.24 15.88 -26.54
C GLY A 216 -15.98 17.18 -26.73
N THR A 217 -16.54 17.36 -27.94
CA THR A 217 -17.20 18.59 -28.36
C THR A 217 -18.64 18.31 -28.77
N ILE A 218 -19.57 19.19 -28.37
CA ILE A 218 -20.98 19.07 -28.74
C ILE A 218 -21.14 19.26 -30.25
N LEU A 219 -21.70 18.25 -30.90
CA LEU A 219 -22.08 18.30 -32.31
C LEU A 219 -23.47 18.86 -32.50
N ASN A 220 -24.45 18.40 -31.70
CA ASN A 220 -25.84 18.80 -31.82
C ASN A 220 -26.48 18.95 -30.44
N GLY A 221 -27.24 20.03 -30.26
CA GLY A 221 -28.05 20.26 -29.07
C GLY A 221 -27.49 21.34 -28.13
N THR A 222 -28.30 21.67 -27.13
CA THR A 222 -27.99 22.66 -26.09
C THR A 222 -28.43 22.11 -24.75
N THR A 223 -27.59 22.23 -23.73
CA THR A 223 -27.88 21.71 -22.38
C THR A 223 -27.13 22.50 -21.33
N THR A 224 -27.44 22.23 -20.07
CA THR A 224 -26.70 22.73 -18.92
C THR A 224 -25.91 21.58 -18.30
N ILE A 225 -24.63 21.82 -18.01
CA ILE A 225 -23.73 20.79 -17.49
C ILE A 225 -23.19 21.21 -16.13
N ASN A 226 -23.29 20.34 -15.14
CA ASN A 226 -22.63 20.52 -13.86
C ASN A 226 -21.18 20.03 -13.93
N GLN A 227 -20.26 20.97 -13.76
CA GLN A 227 -18.81 20.73 -13.82
C GLN A 227 -18.14 20.69 -12.44
N ALA A 228 -18.91 20.76 -11.34
CA ALA A 228 -18.39 20.73 -9.97
C ALA A 228 -17.38 19.60 -9.68
N PRO A 229 -17.52 18.37 -10.23
CA PRO A 229 -16.53 17.32 -10.01
C PRO A 229 -15.11 17.65 -10.51
N ILE A 230 -14.98 18.60 -11.43
CA ILE A 230 -13.70 18.99 -12.06
C ILE A 230 -13.28 20.39 -11.62
N THR A 231 -14.20 21.36 -11.73
CA THR A 231 -13.90 22.77 -11.48
C THR A 231 -14.09 23.17 -10.01
N GLY A 232 -14.84 22.38 -9.23
CA GLY A 232 -15.26 22.74 -7.88
C GLY A 232 -16.36 23.81 -7.82
N GLU A 233 -16.83 24.31 -8.96
CA GLU A 233 -17.90 25.31 -9.02
C GLU A 233 -19.27 24.64 -9.10
N SER A 234 -20.15 24.95 -8.14
CA SER A 234 -21.49 24.34 -8.04
C SER A 234 -22.51 24.89 -9.03
N ILE A 235 -22.19 25.96 -9.77
CA ILE A 235 -23.11 26.61 -10.72
C ILE A 235 -23.00 25.85 -12.05
N PRO A 236 -24.10 25.26 -12.55
CA PRO A 236 -24.10 24.62 -13.86
C PRO A 236 -23.80 25.62 -14.99
N VAL A 237 -23.09 25.15 -16.02
CA VAL A 237 -22.67 25.97 -17.15
C VAL A 237 -23.49 25.61 -18.39
N ASP A 238 -24.04 26.63 -19.06
CA ASP A 238 -24.73 26.46 -20.34
C ASP A 238 -23.75 26.03 -21.44
N LYS A 239 -24.15 25.04 -22.23
CA LYS A 239 -23.36 24.46 -23.32
C LYS A 239 -24.18 24.34 -24.58
N LYS A 240 -23.55 24.68 -25.71
CA LYS A 240 -24.13 24.62 -27.06
C LYS A 240 -23.18 23.93 -28.03
N GLU A 241 -23.65 23.74 -29.25
CA GLU A 241 -22.87 23.21 -30.37
C GLU A 241 -21.54 23.95 -30.52
N GLY A 242 -20.45 23.19 -30.64
CA GLY A 242 -19.07 23.68 -30.67
C GLY A 242 -18.40 23.84 -29.31
N ASP A 243 -19.12 23.73 -28.19
CA ASP A 243 -18.50 23.81 -26.86
C ASP A 243 -17.90 22.47 -26.42
N HIS A 244 -16.76 22.55 -25.71
CA HIS A 244 -16.12 21.39 -25.09
C HIS A 244 -16.85 20.92 -23.82
N VAL A 245 -16.86 19.61 -23.64
CA VAL A 245 -17.42 18.89 -22.49
C VAL A 245 -16.39 17.90 -21.96
N PHE A 246 -16.29 17.83 -20.63
CA PHE A 246 -15.29 17.02 -19.95
C PHE A 246 -15.89 15.73 -19.38
N ALA A 247 -15.10 14.66 -19.38
CA ALA A 247 -15.44 13.41 -18.72
C ALA A 247 -15.65 13.61 -17.21
N GLY A 248 -16.67 12.99 -16.64
CA GLY A 248 -17.04 13.12 -15.23
C GLY A 248 -18.03 14.25 -14.93
N THR A 249 -18.38 15.09 -15.91
CA THR A 249 -19.42 16.12 -15.75
C THR A 249 -20.83 15.54 -15.90
N LEU A 250 -21.82 16.14 -15.25
CA LEU A 250 -23.20 15.65 -15.24
C LEU A 250 -24.10 16.50 -16.14
N ASN A 251 -24.77 15.85 -17.09
CA ASN A 251 -25.76 16.50 -17.94
C ASN A 251 -27.08 16.72 -17.18
N MET A 252 -27.64 17.92 -17.20
CA MET A 252 -28.84 18.26 -16.41
C MET A 252 -30.14 18.25 -17.23
N ASP A 253 -30.18 18.98 -18.36
CA ASP A 253 -31.47 19.37 -18.94
C ASP A 253 -31.88 18.58 -20.17
N ARG A 254 -31.08 18.61 -21.23
CA ARG A 254 -31.45 18.05 -22.55
C ARG A 254 -30.43 17.05 -23.04
N SER A 255 -30.88 16.14 -23.89
CA SER A 255 -29.95 15.24 -24.57
C SER A 255 -29.15 15.99 -25.63
N PHE A 256 -27.88 15.66 -25.75
CA PHE A 256 -27.00 16.21 -26.79
C PHE A 256 -26.12 15.11 -27.39
N ASP A 257 -25.60 15.38 -28.58
CA ASP A 257 -24.60 14.55 -29.22
C ASP A 257 -23.25 15.22 -29.13
N MET A 258 -22.22 14.43 -28.85
CA MET A 258 -20.84 14.90 -28.85
C MET A 258 -19.94 13.98 -29.65
N ILE A 259 -18.92 14.56 -30.27
CA ILE A 259 -17.83 13.81 -30.89
C ILE A 259 -16.73 13.60 -29.85
N VAL A 260 -16.25 12.36 -29.73
CA VAL A 260 -15.16 12.01 -28.82
C VAL A 260 -13.85 12.57 -29.36
N GLU A 261 -13.12 13.31 -28.52
CA GLU A 261 -11.82 13.90 -28.89
C GLU A 261 -10.64 13.14 -28.27
N LYS A 262 -10.85 12.51 -27.10
CA LYS A 262 -9.80 11.82 -26.36
C LYS A 262 -10.22 10.40 -25.99
N THR A 263 -9.24 9.50 -25.92
CA THR A 263 -9.48 8.15 -25.39
C THR A 263 -9.70 8.18 -23.87
N TYR A 264 -10.20 7.09 -23.29
CA TYR A 264 -10.46 6.99 -21.84
C TYR A 264 -9.25 7.39 -20.98
N GLN A 265 -8.05 6.96 -21.38
CA GLN A 265 -6.79 7.21 -20.66
C GLN A 265 -6.29 8.66 -20.80
N GLU A 266 -6.76 9.39 -21.82
CA GLU A 266 -6.31 10.75 -22.14
C GLU A 266 -7.32 11.81 -21.68
N THR A 267 -8.45 11.42 -21.07
CA THR A 267 -9.45 12.37 -20.59
C THR A 267 -8.87 13.32 -19.54
N THR A 268 -9.45 14.52 -19.44
CA THR A 268 -9.05 15.51 -18.43
C THR A 268 -9.16 14.94 -17.02
N LEU A 269 -10.20 14.16 -16.75
CA LEU A 269 -10.36 13.46 -15.47
C LEU A 269 -9.25 12.42 -15.25
N ALA A 270 -8.90 11.61 -16.25
CA ALA A 270 -7.80 10.66 -16.15
C ALA A 270 -6.46 11.35 -15.86
N HIS A 271 -6.20 12.49 -16.50
CA HIS A 271 -4.99 13.27 -16.24
C HIS A 271 -4.97 13.89 -14.84
N ILE A 272 -6.11 14.39 -14.34
CA ILE A 272 -6.22 14.86 -12.95
C ILE A 272 -5.94 13.72 -11.97
N ILE A 273 -6.51 12.53 -12.22
CA ILE A 273 -6.27 11.33 -11.39
C ILE A 273 -4.78 11.00 -11.39
N GLU A 274 -4.14 10.95 -12.56
CA GLU A 274 -2.71 10.66 -12.70
C GLU A 274 -1.84 11.68 -11.95
N LEU A 275 -2.11 12.98 -12.11
CA LEU A 275 -1.38 14.04 -11.41
C LEU A 275 -1.55 13.95 -9.88
N VAL A 276 -2.74 13.61 -9.40
CA VAL A 276 -3.00 13.42 -7.97
C VAL A 276 -2.28 12.17 -7.47
N GLU A 277 -2.28 11.08 -8.23
CA GLU A 277 -1.54 9.86 -7.91
C GLU A 277 -0.01 10.11 -7.86
N GLU A 278 0.53 10.82 -8.85
CA GLU A 278 1.96 11.18 -8.90
C GLU A 278 2.36 12.10 -7.75
N ALA A 279 1.51 13.06 -7.38
CA ALA A 279 1.75 13.91 -6.21
C ALA A 279 1.80 13.10 -4.91
N GLN A 280 0.99 12.03 -4.79
CA GLN A 280 1.00 11.12 -3.65
C GLN A 280 2.17 10.13 -3.64
N ASP A 281 2.81 9.86 -4.78
CA ASP A 281 3.97 8.97 -4.89
C ASP A 281 5.20 9.46 -4.11
N ASN A 282 5.18 10.71 -3.65
CA ASN A 282 6.20 11.24 -2.76
C ASN A 282 6.06 10.68 -1.34
N LYS A 283 7.14 10.11 -0.82
CA LYS A 283 7.20 9.57 0.55
C LYS A 283 6.70 10.61 1.55
N ALA A 284 5.91 10.16 2.53
CA ALA A 284 5.59 10.99 3.69
C ALA A 284 6.93 11.47 4.31
N PRO A 285 7.12 12.79 4.52
CA PRO A 285 8.40 13.35 4.97
C PRO A 285 8.91 12.70 6.26
N SER A 286 7.99 12.33 7.17
CA SER A 286 8.29 11.66 8.43
C SER A 286 8.81 10.24 8.26
N GLU A 287 8.26 9.44 7.34
CA GLU A 287 8.71 8.07 7.09
C GLU A 287 10.10 8.07 6.46
N ALA A 288 10.32 8.95 5.47
CA ALA A 288 11.63 9.10 4.84
C ALA A 288 12.71 9.53 5.86
N PHE A 289 12.35 10.37 6.83
CA PHE A 289 13.23 10.75 7.93
C PHE A 289 13.59 9.56 8.82
N ILE A 290 12.62 8.78 9.28
CA ILE A 290 12.86 7.61 10.15
C ILE A 290 13.72 6.57 9.43
N ASP A 291 13.43 6.26 8.16
CA ASP A 291 14.23 5.32 7.36
C ASP A 291 15.67 5.82 7.16
N ARG A 292 15.86 7.13 6.96
CA ARG A 292 17.20 7.72 6.81
C ARG A 292 17.97 7.73 8.14
N PHE A 293 17.27 8.04 9.23
CA PHE A 293 17.83 7.99 10.58
C PHE A 293 18.27 6.56 10.92
N ALA A 294 17.41 5.56 10.69
CA ALA A 294 17.71 4.15 10.96
C ALA A 294 18.95 3.67 10.19
N LYS A 295 19.11 4.03 8.91
CA LYS A 295 20.30 3.64 8.13
C LYS A 295 21.64 4.10 8.72
N VAL A 296 21.64 5.19 9.48
CA VAL A 296 22.84 5.70 10.15
C VAL A 296 22.90 5.18 11.59
N TYR A 297 21.80 5.34 12.33
CA TYR A 297 21.70 4.97 13.75
C TYR A 297 21.91 3.47 13.99
N THR A 298 21.30 2.60 13.18
CA THR A 298 21.36 1.15 13.35
C THR A 298 22.81 0.63 13.31
N PRO A 299 23.64 0.89 12.28
CA PRO A 299 25.05 0.48 12.29
C PRO A 299 25.84 0.96 13.52
N PHE A 300 25.63 2.21 13.96
CA PHE A 300 26.33 2.75 15.14
C PHE A 300 25.94 2.04 16.43
N VAL A 301 24.65 1.77 16.63
CA VAL A 301 24.18 1.02 17.81
C VAL A 301 24.72 -0.41 17.80
N PHE A 302 24.68 -1.10 16.65
CA PHE A 302 25.24 -2.45 16.53
C PHE A 302 26.75 -2.47 16.82
N LEU A 303 27.50 -1.48 16.31
CA LEU A 303 28.92 -1.37 16.59
C LEU A 303 29.16 -1.08 18.08
N GLY A 304 28.37 -0.20 18.68
CA GLY A 304 28.42 0.11 20.11
C GLY A 304 28.14 -1.11 20.99
N ALA A 305 27.09 -1.87 20.68
CA ALA A 305 26.75 -3.14 21.34
C ALA A 305 27.91 -4.15 21.23
N LEU A 306 28.45 -4.33 20.02
CA LEU A 306 29.59 -5.24 19.80
C LEU A 306 30.83 -4.80 20.60
N LEU A 307 31.13 -3.50 20.62
CA LEU A 307 32.24 -2.96 21.41
C LEU A 307 32.00 -3.16 22.91
N LEU A 308 30.78 -2.97 23.41
CA LEU A 308 30.42 -3.24 24.81
C LEU A 308 30.55 -4.72 25.17
N MET A 309 30.22 -5.63 24.25
CA MET A 309 30.40 -7.07 24.47
C MET A 309 31.88 -7.49 24.50
N ILE A 310 32.74 -6.86 23.70
CA ILE A 310 34.12 -7.34 23.47
C ILE A 310 35.17 -6.58 24.29
N VAL A 311 35.10 -5.25 24.32
CA VAL A 311 36.19 -4.42 24.87
C VAL A 311 36.36 -4.59 26.38
N PRO A 312 35.31 -4.55 27.21
CA PRO A 312 35.48 -4.67 28.66
C PRO A 312 35.98 -6.05 29.14
N PRO A 313 35.50 -7.20 28.61
CA PRO A 313 36.09 -8.50 28.92
C PRO A 313 37.56 -8.60 28.49
N LEU A 314 37.93 -8.00 27.35
CA LEU A 314 39.31 -8.00 26.86
C LEU A 314 40.24 -7.19 27.78
N LEU A 315 39.73 -6.12 28.38
CA LEU A 315 40.42 -5.29 29.37
C LEU A 315 40.32 -5.82 30.81
N GLN A 316 39.76 -7.02 31.01
CA GLN A 316 39.56 -7.65 32.33
C GLN A 316 38.65 -6.87 33.28
N LEU A 317 37.72 -6.06 32.76
CA LEU A 317 36.78 -5.23 33.53
C LEU A 317 35.49 -5.99 33.94
N GLY A 318 35.44 -7.31 33.82
CA GLY A 318 34.28 -8.13 34.22
C GLY A 318 34.20 -9.47 33.48
N SER A 319 33.13 -10.22 33.73
CA SER A 319 32.89 -11.52 33.08
C SER A 319 32.30 -11.36 31.67
N TRP A 320 32.57 -12.31 30.78
CA TRP A 320 31.98 -12.33 29.43
C TRP A 320 30.45 -12.34 29.46
N GLY A 321 29.83 -13.05 30.41
CA GLY A 321 28.37 -13.13 30.53
C GLY A 321 27.72 -11.80 30.90
N GLU A 322 28.34 -11.02 31.79
CA GLU A 322 27.81 -9.72 32.21
C GLU A 322 27.82 -8.69 31.07
N TRP A 323 28.93 -8.63 30.34
CA TRP A 323 29.06 -7.70 29.21
C TRP A 323 28.28 -8.16 27.98
N PHE A 324 28.08 -9.47 27.81
CA PHE A 324 27.15 -10.02 26.82
C PHE A 324 25.69 -9.66 27.14
N TYR A 325 25.30 -9.63 28.42
CA TYR A 325 23.96 -9.20 28.81
C TYR A 325 23.73 -7.69 28.60
N LYS A 326 24.78 -6.86 28.72
CA LYS A 326 24.70 -5.40 28.59
C LYS A 326 24.79 -4.88 27.15
N GLY A 327 25.37 -5.66 26.24
CA GLY A 327 25.51 -5.30 24.82
C GLY A 327 24.29 -5.69 24.01
#